data_AF-A0A2D5VRM4-F1
#
_entry.id   AF-A0A2D5VRM4-F1
#
_cell.length_a   1.000
_cell.length_b   1.000
_cell.length_c   1.000
_cell.angle_alpha   90.00
_cell.angle_beta   90.00
_cell.angle_gamma   90.00
#
_symmetry.space_group_name_H-M   'P 1'
#
loop_
_entity.id
_entity.type
_entity.pdbx_description
1 polymer ?
#
loop_
_entity_poly.entity_id
_entity_poly.type
_entity_poly.pdbx_seq_one_letter_code
_entity_poly.pdbx_strand_id
1 'polypeptide(L)'
;MSNLHDSAQRYGAVTRWLHWGMAVLLGWQFLTVLAHALMEDSALDKFLWGTHKATGLLLMVLVVIRLLWALYNSSRRPAPVSTLARVGHLALYGLLFVIPFVALLRQYGSGREFVAFGMTIMPGFSDAKIEWMIAPASLLHGNLGWLLLFMVIGHAAMAFVHRRQGGEDVLARMIGR
;
A
#
# COMPACT_ATOMS: atom_id res chain seq x y z
N MET A 1 24.98 -15.10 0.56
CA MET A 1 24.74 -13.82 -0.16
C MET A 1 23.29 -13.80 -0.64
N SER A 2 22.50 -12.77 -0.32
CA SER A 2 21.13 -12.68 -0.82
C SER A 2 21.14 -12.28 -2.30
N ASN A 3 20.60 -13.12 -3.18
CA ASN A 3 20.40 -12.74 -4.58
C ASN A 3 19.45 -11.53 -4.65
N LEU A 4 19.79 -10.51 -5.43
CA LEU A 4 18.98 -9.30 -5.60
C LEU A 4 17.67 -9.61 -6.34
N HIS A 5 17.71 -10.53 -7.31
CA HIS A 5 16.62 -10.89 -8.20
C HIS A 5 15.80 -12.07 -7.69
N ASP A 6 14.57 -12.18 -8.19
CA ASP A 6 13.71 -13.32 -7.92
C ASP A 6 14.21 -14.61 -8.60
N SER A 7 13.71 -15.74 -8.12
CA SER A 7 13.93 -17.09 -8.67
C SER A 7 12.63 -17.88 -8.58
N ALA A 8 12.54 -19.00 -9.30
CA ALA A 8 11.32 -19.82 -9.32
C ALA A 8 10.96 -20.33 -7.91
N GLN A 9 11.96 -20.49 -7.03
CA GLN A 9 11.79 -21.01 -5.68
C GLN A 9 11.52 -19.91 -4.64
N ARG A 10 12.11 -18.71 -4.79
CA ARG A 10 12.02 -17.64 -3.78
C ARG A 10 12.18 -16.23 -4.34
N TYR A 11 11.68 -15.26 -3.59
CA TYR A 11 11.83 -13.84 -3.89
C TYR A 11 13.23 -13.31 -3.50
N GLY A 12 13.77 -12.46 -4.38
CA GLY A 12 15.06 -11.78 -4.21
C GLY A 12 15.03 -10.70 -3.13
N ALA A 13 16.20 -10.23 -2.73
CA ALA A 13 16.34 -9.26 -1.66
C ALA A 13 15.51 -7.99 -1.90
N VAL A 14 15.51 -7.46 -3.13
CA VAL A 14 14.77 -6.23 -3.48
C VAL A 14 13.26 -6.43 -3.31
N THR A 15 12.72 -7.54 -3.81
CA THR A 15 11.29 -7.86 -3.69
C THR A 15 10.85 -7.98 -2.23
N ARG A 16 11.69 -8.60 -1.40
CA ARG A 16 11.44 -8.77 0.04
C ARG A 16 11.51 -7.43 0.79
N TRP A 17 12.51 -6.60 0.50
CA TRP A 17 12.62 -5.26 1.09
C TRP A 17 11.42 -4.39 0.75
N LEU A 18 11.02 -4.34 -0.52
CA LEU A 18 9.83 -3.62 -0.94
C LEU A 18 8.57 -4.19 -0.27
N HIS A 19 8.46 -5.52 -0.13
CA HIS A 19 7.29 -6.15 0.47
C HIS A 19 7.15 -5.79 1.96
N TRP A 20 8.17 -6.09 2.75
CA TRP A 20 8.13 -5.90 4.20
C TRP A 20 8.19 -4.43 4.59
N GLY A 21 8.94 -3.59 3.84
CA GLY A 21 8.93 -2.16 4.03
C GLY A 21 7.53 -1.57 3.81
N MET A 22 6.85 -1.94 2.72
CA MET A 22 5.46 -1.52 2.50
C MET A 22 4.50 -2.08 3.54
N ALA A 23 4.68 -3.33 3.99
CA ALA A 23 3.83 -3.92 5.03
C ALA A 23 3.92 -3.14 6.36
N VAL A 24 5.12 -2.72 6.75
CA VAL A 24 5.33 -1.85 7.94
C VAL A 24 4.66 -0.49 7.73
N LEU A 25 4.85 0.15 6.58
CA LEU A 25 4.24 1.44 6.26
C LEU A 25 2.72 1.36 6.18
N LEU A 26 2.14 0.26 5.69
CA LEU A 26 0.70 0.02 5.72
C LEU A 26 0.18 -0.16 7.14
N GLY A 27 0.90 -0.90 7.99
CA GLY A 27 0.60 -0.99 9.41
C GLY A 27 0.55 0.40 10.06
N TRP A 28 1.57 1.23 9.79
CA TRP A 28 1.59 2.63 10.22
C TRP A 28 0.39 3.42 9.68
N GLN A 29 0.11 3.32 8.37
CA GLN A 29 -1.03 3.99 7.74
C GLN A 29 -2.35 3.68 8.45
N PHE A 30 -2.61 2.40 8.77
CA PHE A 30 -3.83 2.02 9.49
C PHE A 30 -3.82 2.48 10.95
N LEU A 31 -2.66 2.50 11.62
CA LEU A 31 -2.55 3.09 12.96
C LEU A 31 -2.95 4.57 12.96
N THR A 32 -2.57 5.34 11.93
CA THR A 32 -3.00 6.75 11.82
C THR A 32 -4.52 6.89 11.74
N VAL A 33 -5.20 6.00 11.00
CA VAL A 33 -6.66 6.02 10.85
C VAL A 33 -7.35 5.56 12.12
N LEU A 34 -6.83 4.53 12.79
CA LEU A 34 -7.39 4.04 14.05
C LEU A 34 -7.26 5.07 15.17
N ALA A 35 -6.10 5.74 15.28
CA ALA A 35 -5.93 6.81 16.26
C ALA A 35 -6.88 7.98 15.98
N HIS A 36 -7.04 8.37 14.72
CA HIS A 36 -7.99 9.41 14.34
C HIS A 36 -9.44 9.03 14.66
N ALA A 37 -9.83 7.77 14.42
CA ALA A 37 -11.19 7.30 14.66
C ALA A 37 -11.52 7.04 16.14
N LEU A 38 -10.54 6.67 16.96
CA LEU A 38 -10.76 6.20 18.34
C LEU A 38 -10.26 7.17 19.41
N MET A 39 -9.40 8.12 19.04
CA MET A 39 -8.67 9.01 19.95
C MET A 39 -8.58 10.43 19.38
N GLU A 40 -9.64 10.87 18.68
CA GLU A 40 -9.74 12.19 18.05
C GLU A 40 -9.28 13.30 19.00
N ASP A 41 -8.56 14.28 18.46
CA ASP A 41 -8.01 15.46 19.14
C ASP A 41 -6.91 15.18 20.20
N SER A 42 -6.59 13.93 20.47
CA SER A 42 -5.47 13.56 21.36
C SER A 42 -4.11 13.95 20.77
N ALA A 43 -3.09 14.03 21.62
CA ALA A 43 -1.71 14.26 21.17
C ALA A 43 -1.22 13.14 20.22
N LEU A 44 -1.69 11.91 20.45
CA LEU A 44 -1.36 10.76 19.61
C LEU A 44 -2.00 10.86 18.23
N ASP A 45 -3.29 11.24 18.15
CA ASP A 45 -3.98 11.48 16.88
C ASP A 45 -3.25 12.58 16.08
N LYS A 46 -3.01 13.75 16.67
CA LYS A 46 -2.32 14.86 16.00
C LYS A 46 -0.97 14.46 15.42
N PHE A 47 -0.18 13.68 16.17
CA PHE A 47 1.09 13.16 15.71
C PHE A 47 0.94 12.18 14.56
N LEU A 48 0.11 11.14 14.72
CA LEU A 48 -0.06 10.10 13.72
C LEU A 48 -0.73 10.62 12.45
N TRP A 49 -1.83 11.35 12.58
CA TRP A 49 -2.58 11.93 11.47
C TRP A 49 -1.73 12.89 10.64
N GLY A 50 -0.85 13.66 11.28
CA GLY A 50 0.12 14.53 10.60
C GLY A 50 1.02 13.77 9.60
N THR A 51 1.26 12.48 9.81
CA THR A 51 2.07 11.64 8.92
C THR A 51 1.26 10.93 7.83
N HIS A 52 -0.07 10.93 7.90
CA HIS A 52 -0.95 10.11 7.05
C HIS A 52 -0.75 10.38 5.56
N LYS A 53 -0.72 11.66 5.15
CA LYS A 53 -0.58 12.04 3.73
C LYS A 53 0.81 11.72 3.18
N ALA A 54 1.86 12.02 3.95
CA ALA A 54 3.24 11.76 3.54
C ALA A 54 3.51 10.25 3.41
N THR A 55 3.00 9.44 4.35
CA THR A 55 3.08 7.97 4.29
C THR A 55 2.32 7.43 3.09
N GLY A 56 1.11 7.94 2.82
CA GLY A 56 0.32 7.54 1.66
C GLY A 56 1.01 7.85 0.33
N LEU A 57 1.66 9.02 0.22
CA LEU A 57 2.47 9.37 -0.94
C LEU A 57 3.68 8.44 -1.11
N LEU A 58 4.39 8.12 -0.02
CA LEU A 58 5.51 7.18 -0.05
C LEU A 58 5.05 5.78 -0.49
N LEU A 59 3.93 5.29 0.05
CA LEU A 59 3.34 4.02 -0.36
C LEU A 59 2.96 4.00 -1.85
N MET A 60 2.46 5.11 -2.39
CA MET A 60 2.20 5.26 -3.83
C MET A 60 3.49 5.07 -4.65
N VAL A 61 4.57 5.79 -4.29
CA VAL A 61 5.85 5.67 -4.99
C VAL A 61 6.38 4.23 -4.90
N LEU A 62 6.33 3.64 -3.71
CA LEU A 62 6.80 2.27 -3.49
C LEU A 62 5.98 1.23 -4.24
N VAL A 63 4.66 1.38 -4.38
CA VAL A 63 3.85 0.43 -5.16
C VAL A 63 4.19 0.51 -6.65
N VAL A 64 4.46 1.71 -7.19
CA VAL A 64 4.92 1.87 -8.57
C VAL A 64 6.27 1.19 -8.77
N ILE A 65 7.25 1.45 -7.90
CA ILE A 65 8.57 0.81 -7.95
C ILE A 65 8.42 -0.71 -7.86
N ARG A 66 7.59 -1.20 -6.93
CA ARG A 66 7.33 -2.62 -6.74
C ARG A 66 6.69 -3.26 -7.97
N LEU A 67 5.76 -2.57 -8.63
CA LEU A 67 5.12 -3.06 -9.85
C LEU A 67 6.13 -3.17 -11.00
N LEU A 68 6.92 -2.11 -11.24
CA LEU A 68 7.98 -2.13 -12.26
C LEU A 68 9.00 -3.23 -12.00
N TRP A 69 9.42 -3.40 -10.74
CA TRP A 69 10.33 -4.46 -10.33
C TRP A 69 9.71 -5.86 -10.53
N ALA A 70 8.43 -6.03 -10.21
CA ALA A 70 7.69 -7.27 -10.41
C ALA A 70 7.55 -7.65 -11.89
N LEU A 71 7.38 -6.66 -12.78
CA LEU A 71 7.35 -6.85 -14.23
C LEU A 71 8.73 -7.27 -14.76
N TYR A 72 9.79 -6.61 -14.29
CA TYR A 72 11.18 -6.96 -14.62
C TYR A 72 11.58 -8.39 -14.18
N ASN A 73 10.96 -8.90 -13.11
CA ASN A 73 11.17 -10.26 -12.60
C ASN A 73 10.08 -11.25 -13.04
N SER A 74 9.17 -10.87 -13.94
CA SER A 74 7.98 -11.68 -14.28
C SER A 74 8.30 -13.11 -14.75
N SER A 75 9.37 -13.30 -15.52
CA SER A 75 9.82 -14.62 -16.01
C SER A 75 10.58 -15.44 -14.96
N ARG A 76 11.01 -14.82 -13.86
CA ARG A 76 11.89 -15.43 -12.85
C ARG A 76 11.19 -15.71 -11.54
N ARG A 77 10.11 -15.01 -11.23
CA ARG A 77 9.47 -15.05 -9.92
C ARG A 77 8.74 -16.37 -9.62
N PRO A 78 8.53 -16.72 -8.35
CA PRO A 78 7.73 -17.89 -7.98
C PRO A 78 6.31 -17.80 -8.57
N ALA A 79 5.82 -18.93 -9.06
CA ALA A 79 4.47 -19.04 -9.61
C ALA A 79 3.40 -18.84 -8.51
N PRO A 80 2.23 -18.27 -8.85
CA PRO A 80 1.09 -18.23 -7.93
C PRO A 80 0.62 -19.64 -7.59
N VAL A 81 0.28 -19.87 -6.31
CA VAL A 81 -0.29 -21.16 -5.83
C VAL A 81 -1.66 -21.50 -6.43
N SER A 82 -2.39 -20.50 -6.94
CA SER A 82 -3.69 -20.67 -7.57
C SER A 82 -4.09 -19.43 -8.36
N THR A 83 -5.09 -19.57 -9.23
CA THR A 83 -5.73 -18.43 -9.90
C THR A 83 -6.29 -17.42 -8.90
N LEU A 84 -6.87 -17.91 -7.79
CA LEU A 84 -7.41 -17.03 -6.74
C LEU A 84 -6.30 -16.21 -6.06
N ALA A 85 -5.13 -16.82 -5.79
CA ALA A 85 -3.98 -16.10 -5.27
C ALA A 85 -3.48 -15.04 -6.26
N ARG A 86 -3.50 -15.34 -7.57
CA ARG A 86 -3.15 -14.35 -8.61
C ARG A 86 -4.13 -13.18 -8.63
N VAL A 87 -5.44 -13.44 -8.59
CA VAL A 87 -6.48 -12.40 -8.54
C VAL A 87 -6.37 -11.57 -7.27
N GLY A 88 -6.15 -12.19 -6.11
CA GLY A 88 -5.93 -11.50 -4.85
C GLY A 88 -4.74 -10.54 -4.88
N HIS A 89 -3.60 -10.97 -5.45
CA HIS A 89 -2.46 -10.07 -5.64
C HIS A 89 -2.78 -8.91 -6.59
N LEU A 90 -3.48 -9.16 -7.71
CA LEU A 90 -3.90 -8.10 -8.64
C LEU A 90 -4.83 -7.10 -7.96
N ALA A 91 -5.78 -7.56 -7.15
CA ALA A 91 -6.66 -6.71 -6.37
C ALA A 91 -5.88 -5.85 -5.37
N LEU A 92 -4.92 -6.45 -4.64
CA LEU A 92 -4.05 -5.71 -3.73
C LEU A 92 -3.21 -4.65 -4.44
N TYR A 93 -2.60 -4.96 -5.59
CA TYR A 93 -1.88 -3.96 -6.39
C TYR A 93 -2.80 -2.83 -6.85
N GLY A 94 -4.01 -3.16 -7.31
CA GLY A 94 -5.02 -2.19 -7.71
C GLY A 94 -5.40 -1.26 -6.56
N LEU A 95 -5.75 -1.81 -5.39
CA LEU A 95 -6.10 -1.02 -4.21
C LEU A 95 -4.95 -0.15 -3.72
N LEU A 96 -3.73 -0.69 -3.63
CA LEU A 96 -2.55 0.05 -3.18
C LEU A 96 -2.21 1.24 -4.07
N PHE A 97 -2.59 1.21 -5.35
CA PHE A 97 -2.43 2.33 -6.26
C PHE A 97 -3.66 3.26 -6.25
N VAL A 98 -4.87 2.73 -6.41
CA VAL A 98 -6.09 3.53 -6.56
C VAL A 98 -6.38 4.37 -5.32
N ILE A 99 -6.18 3.83 -4.11
CA ILE A 99 -6.47 4.53 -2.85
C ILE A 99 -5.67 5.84 -2.69
N PRO A 100 -4.33 5.84 -2.80
CA PRO A 100 -3.57 7.08 -2.74
C PRO A 100 -3.79 7.94 -4.00
N PHE A 101 -4.09 7.36 -5.15
CA PHE A 101 -4.40 8.13 -6.36
C PHE A 101 -5.63 9.02 -6.16
N VAL A 102 -6.73 8.45 -5.68
CA VAL A 102 -7.95 9.23 -5.38
C VAL A 102 -7.70 10.21 -4.22
N ALA A 103 -6.86 9.85 -3.24
CA ALA A 103 -6.49 10.78 -2.17
C ALA A 103 -5.77 12.04 -2.70
N LEU A 104 -4.85 11.85 -3.65
CA LEU A 104 -4.14 12.93 -4.33
C LEU A 104 -5.08 13.74 -5.23
N LEU A 105 -6.03 13.09 -5.91
CA LEU A 105 -7.06 13.78 -6.69
C LEU A 105 -7.92 14.69 -5.79
N ARG A 106 -8.34 14.19 -4.62
CA ARG A 106 -9.04 14.98 -3.61
C ARG A 106 -8.20 16.13 -3.08
N GLN A 107 -6.91 15.88 -2.82
CA GLN A 107 -5.98 16.90 -2.32
C GLN A 107 -5.85 18.04 -3.35
N TYR A 108 -5.62 17.71 -4.61
CA TYR A 108 -5.52 18.69 -5.69
C TYR A 108 -6.83 19.46 -5.85
N GLY A 109 -7.96 18.76 -5.96
CA GLY A 109 -9.27 19.40 -6.12
C GLY A 109 -9.63 20.35 -4.96
N SER A 110 -9.08 20.11 -3.77
CA SER A 110 -9.31 20.99 -2.61
C SER A 110 -8.63 22.36 -2.69
N GLY A 111 -7.72 22.58 -3.64
CA GLY A 111 -6.94 23.82 -3.79
C GLY A 111 -5.89 24.06 -2.70
N ARG A 112 -5.81 23.18 -1.69
CA ARG A 112 -4.86 23.31 -0.59
C ARG A 112 -3.47 22.84 -1.01
N GLU A 113 -2.47 23.55 -0.50
CA GLU A 113 -1.08 23.11 -0.60
C GLU A 113 -0.92 21.72 0.03
N PHE A 114 -0.07 20.91 -0.61
CA PHE A 114 0.43 19.67 -0.04
C PHE A 114 1.95 19.70 -0.01
N VAL A 115 2.49 19.77 1.21
CA VAL A 115 3.92 19.59 1.49
C VAL A 115 4.16 18.21 2.07
N ALA A 116 5.15 17.49 1.55
CA ALA A 116 5.64 16.24 2.11
C ALA A 116 7.16 16.19 2.00
N PHE A 117 7.82 15.66 3.04
CA PHE A 117 9.28 15.52 3.07
C PHE A 117 10.04 16.85 2.82
N GLY A 118 9.48 17.98 3.27
CA GLY A 118 10.05 19.32 3.05
C GLY A 118 9.90 19.86 1.63
N MET A 119 9.17 19.17 0.76
CA MET A 119 8.94 19.58 -0.63
C MET A 119 7.47 19.88 -0.88
N THR A 120 7.19 20.96 -1.62
CA THR A 120 5.85 21.23 -2.15
C THR A 120 5.53 20.24 -3.26
N ILE A 121 4.65 19.28 -2.97
CA ILE A 121 4.20 18.25 -3.91
C ILE A 121 3.06 18.78 -4.78
N MET A 122 2.16 19.57 -4.19
CA MET A 122 1.11 20.29 -4.90
C MET A 122 1.08 21.73 -4.40
N PRO A 123 1.30 22.73 -5.26
CA PRO A 123 1.11 24.12 -4.87
C PRO A 123 -0.38 24.34 -4.57
N GLY A 124 -0.66 25.17 -3.56
CA GLY A 124 -2.02 25.67 -3.36
C GLY A 124 -2.42 26.63 -4.48
N PHE A 125 -3.72 26.74 -4.73
CA PHE A 125 -4.29 27.70 -5.66
C PHE A 125 -5.54 28.35 -5.07
N SER A 126 -5.82 29.58 -5.51
CA SER A 126 -6.91 30.42 -4.98
C SER A 126 -8.23 30.25 -5.75
N ASP A 127 -8.25 29.45 -6.80
CA ASP A 127 -9.47 29.15 -7.57
C ASP A 127 -10.49 28.39 -6.73
N ALA A 128 -11.74 28.36 -7.24
CA ALA A 128 -12.79 27.55 -6.64
C ALA A 128 -12.38 26.07 -6.57
N LYS A 129 -12.85 25.39 -5.51
CA LYS A 129 -12.69 23.94 -5.35
C LYS A 129 -13.22 23.19 -6.57
N ILE A 130 -12.50 22.14 -6.95
CA ILE A 130 -12.87 21.28 -8.07
C ILE A 130 -13.72 20.12 -7.54
N GLU A 131 -15.02 20.36 -7.37
CA GLU A 131 -15.92 19.43 -6.67
C GLU A 131 -15.98 18.02 -7.29
N TRP A 132 -15.86 17.90 -8.62
CA TRP A 132 -15.85 16.60 -9.29
C TRP A 132 -14.64 15.74 -8.93
N MET A 133 -13.54 16.35 -8.48
CA MET A 133 -12.38 15.64 -7.95
C MET A 133 -12.53 15.30 -6.46
N ILE A 134 -13.23 16.14 -5.69
CA ILE A 134 -13.34 16.00 -4.23
C ILE A 134 -14.38 14.97 -3.83
N ALA A 135 -15.61 15.11 -4.33
CA ALA A 135 -16.75 14.33 -3.86
C ALA A 135 -16.56 12.80 -4.04
N PRO A 136 -16.28 12.27 -5.25
CA PRO A 136 -16.07 10.84 -5.42
C PRO A 136 -14.84 10.33 -4.67
N ALA A 137 -13.75 11.10 -4.64
CA ALA A 137 -12.54 10.68 -3.96
C ALA A 137 -12.69 10.65 -2.43
N SER A 138 -13.52 11.52 -1.86
CA SER A 138 -13.86 11.51 -0.44
C SER A 138 -14.64 10.26 -0.06
N LEU A 139 -15.61 9.87 -0.90
CA LEU A 139 -16.37 8.65 -0.74
C LEU A 139 -15.48 7.41 -0.88
N LEU A 140 -14.61 7.38 -1.90
CA LEU A 140 -13.85 6.18 -2.26
C LEU A 140 -12.66 5.94 -1.33
N HIS A 141 -11.91 6.97 -0.95
CA HIS A 141 -10.63 6.78 -0.25
C HIS A 141 -10.78 5.99 1.06
N GLY A 142 -11.72 6.38 1.93
CA GLY A 142 -11.94 5.70 3.21
C GLY A 142 -12.49 4.29 3.02
N ASN A 143 -13.51 4.13 2.17
CA ASN A 143 -14.14 2.83 1.92
C ASN A 143 -13.16 1.81 1.30
N LEU A 144 -12.39 2.23 0.29
CA LEU A 144 -11.36 1.39 -0.30
C LEU A 144 -10.21 1.13 0.70
N GLY A 145 -9.91 2.07 1.60
CA GLY A 145 -8.97 1.86 2.71
C GLY A 145 -9.38 0.71 3.63
N TRP A 146 -10.64 0.66 4.05
CA TRP A 146 -11.16 -0.47 4.85
C TRP A 146 -11.18 -1.79 4.08
N LEU A 147 -11.54 -1.75 2.79
CA LEU A 147 -11.43 -2.93 1.92
C LEU A 147 -9.99 -3.42 1.81
N LEU A 148 -9.01 -2.52 1.69
CA LEU A 148 -7.59 -2.88 1.68
C LEU A 148 -7.18 -3.52 3.01
N LEU A 149 -7.62 -2.99 4.16
CA LEU A 149 -7.33 -3.60 5.46
C LEU A 149 -7.83 -5.04 5.52
N PHE A 150 -9.09 -5.27 5.13
CA PHE A 150 -9.68 -6.60 5.07
C PHE A 150 -8.87 -7.54 4.16
N MET A 151 -8.50 -7.08 2.97
CA MET A 151 -7.69 -7.85 2.01
C MET A 151 -6.28 -8.16 2.55
N VAL A 152 -5.64 -7.23 3.26
CA VAL A 152 -4.31 -7.44 3.86
C VAL A 152 -4.37 -8.47 4.99
N ILE A 153 -5.38 -8.41 5.86
CA ILE A 153 -5.61 -9.41 6.90
C ILE A 153 -5.85 -10.79 6.27
N GLY A 154 -6.73 -10.87 5.27
CA GLY A 154 -7.00 -12.09 4.53
C GLY A 154 -5.76 -12.65 3.84
N HIS A 155 -4.95 -11.79 3.20
CA HIS A 155 -3.69 -12.17 2.58
C HIS A 155 -2.70 -12.77 3.59
N ALA A 156 -2.51 -12.11 4.74
CA ALA A 156 -1.63 -12.60 5.79
C ALA A 156 -2.13 -13.94 6.35
N ALA A 157 -3.43 -14.06 6.63
CA ALA A 157 -4.05 -15.31 7.08
C ALA A 157 -3.84 -16.45 6.09
N MET A 158 -4.04 -16.21 4.79
CA MET A 158 -3.83 -17.22 3.75
C MET A 158 -2.38 -17.66 3.63
N ALA A 159 -1.41 -16.78 3.86
CA ALA A 159 0.00 -17.17 3.91
C ALA A 159 0.28 -18.21 5.02
N PHE A 160 -0.36 -18.06 6.19
CA PHE A 160 -0.28 -19.04 7.28
C PHE A 160 -1.02 -20.34 6.96
N VAL A 161 -2.18 -20.25 6.30
CA VAL A 161 -2.95 -21.43 5.86
C VAL A 161 -2.13 -22.28 4.89
N HIS A 162 -1.54 -21.67 3.86
CA HIS A 162 -0.70 -22.38 2.88
C HIS A 162 0.51 -23.06 3.54
N ARG A 163 1.12 -22.39 4.53
CA ARG A 163 2.20 -22.98 5.32
C ARG A 163 1.76 -24.20 6.13
N ARG A 164 0.56 -24.18 6.72
CA ARG A 164 0.04 -25.29 7.55
C ARG A 164 -0.49 -26.47 6.75
N GLN A 165 -1.01 -26.25 5.54
CA GLN A 165 -1.58 -27.31 4.71
C GLN A 165 -0.53 -28.24 4.06
N GLY A 166 0.77 -27.94 4.22
CA GLY A 166 1.86 -28.85 3.82
C GLY A 166 2.17 -28.92 2.32
N GLY A 167 1.45 -28.20 1.46
CA GLY A 167 1.68 -28.17 0.02
C GLY A 167 2.86 -27.27 -0.39
N GLU A 168 2.74 -25.96 -0.17
CA GLU A 168 3.79 -24.98 -0.50
C GLU A 168 3.90 -23.89 0.57
N ASP A 169 5.07 -23.74 1.20
CA ASP A 169 5.32 -22.64 2.16
C ASP A 169 5.59 -21.33 1.40
N VAL A 170 4.51 -20.62 1.06
CA VAL A 170 4.59 -19.32 0.38
C VAL A 170 5.26 -18.24 1.23
N LEU A 171 5.20 -18.36 2.57
CA LEU A 171 5.84 -17.42 3.47
C LEU A 171 7.36 -17.58 3.41
N ALA A 172 7.87 -18.82 3.37
CA ALA A 172 9.30 -19.11 3.20
C ALA A 172 9.88 -18.40 1.98
N ARG A 173 9.14 -18.41 0.85
CA ARG A 173 9.52 -17.71 -0.39
C ARG A 173 9.73 -16.21 -0.19
N MET A 174 8.94 -15.58 0.68
CA MET A 174 8.95 -14.12 0.94
C MET A 174 9.86 -13.70 2.10
N ILE A 175 10.24 -14.62 2.99
CA ILE A 175 11.27 -14.36 4.02
C ILE A 175 12.67 -14.79 3.55
N GLY A 176 12.76 -15.52 2.44
CA GLY A 176 14.02 -15.87 1.79
C GLY A 176 14.66 -17.17 2.25
N ARG A 177 13.85 -18.09 2.78
CA ARG A 177 14.29 -19.43 3.18
C ARG A 177 14.02 -20.42 2.06
#